data_AF-A0A529K812-F1
#
_entry.id   AF-A0A529K812-F1
#
_cell.length_a   1.000
_cell.length_b   1.000
_cell.length_c   1.000
_cell.angle_alpha   90.00
_cell.angle_beta   90.00
_cell.angle_gamma   90.00
#
_symmetry.space_group_name_H-M   'P 1'
#
loop_
_entity.id
_entity.type
_entity.pdbx_description
1 polymer ?
#
loop_
_entity_poly.entity_id
_entity_poly.type
_entity_poly.pdbx_seq_one_letter_code
_entity_poly.pdbx_strand_id
1 'polypeptide(L)'
;ISYVLDAGTSGGHGMAALSERWLGHSTIALKDLAGSGRSFVGFDQIDIDKATAYAAEHADVALRLWRVLKPRLAAKGLVSVYERLERPLVPVLARMEQRGISVDRQILSRLSGELAQGAARLEDEIYQLVGERINIGSPKQLGDILFGRMGLPGGSKTKTGQWSTSAQLLEDLAAEGHELPRKIVDWRQLTKLKSTYT
;
A
#
# COMPACT_ATOMS: atom_id res chain seq x y z
N ILE A 1 -12.61 -8.20 17.22
CA ILE A 1 -14.04 -8.62 17.17
C ILE A 1 -14.68 -8.26 15.83
N SER A 2 -14.75 -6.98 15.44
CA SER A 2 -15.40 -6.57 14.18
C SER A 2 -14.83 -7.29 12.95
N TYR A 3 -13.50 -7.41 12.84
CA TYR A 3 -12.87 -8.14 11.74
C TYR A 3 -13.40 -9.57 11.61
N VAL A 4 -13.42 -10.34 12.70
CA VAL A 4 -13.97 -11.70 12.71
C VAL A 4 -15.42 -11.76 12.25
N LEU A 5 -16.25 -10.79 12.65
CA LEU A 5 -17.67 -10.80 12.34
C LEU A 5 -17.98 -10.49 10.88
N ASP A 6 -17.26 -9.52 10.32
CA ASP A 6 -17.68 -8.81 9.12
C ASP A 6 -16.47 -8.54 8.17
N ALA A 7 -15.44 -9.40 8.19
CA ALA A 7 -14.28 -9.33 7.27
C ALA A 7 -14.75 -9.26 5.81
N GLY A 8 -14.12 -8.38 5.02
CA GLY A 8 -14.49 -8.16 3.60
C GLY A 8 -15.69 -7.23 3.40
N THR A 9 -16.35 -6.77 4.47
CA THR A 9 -17.40 -5.76 4.36
C THR A 9 -16.80 -4.36 4.22
N SER A 10 -17.39 -3.54 3.35
CA SER A 10 -17.03 -2.13 3.19
C SER A 10 -17.17 -1.34 4.50
N GLY A 11 -16.34 -0.30 4.66
CA GLY A 11 -16.42 0.64 5.77
C GLY A 11 -15.40 0.44 6.91
N GLY A 12 -14.46 -0.49 6.78
CA GLY A 12 -13.32 -0.62 7.69
C GLY A 12 -13.64 -1.11 9.11
N HIS A 13 -12.58 -1.37 9.89
CA HIS A 13 -12.66 -1.88 11.27
C HIS A 13 -12.04 -0.93 12.30
N GLY A 14 -11.75 0.32 11.91
CA GLY A 14 -11.26 1.37 12.81
C GLY A 14 -12.35 1.88 13.75
N MET A 15 -11.96 2.39 14.92
CA MET A 15 -12.90 2.78 15.98
C MET A 15 -13.93 3.82 15.52
N ALA A 16 -13.50 4.88 14.82
CA ALA A 16 -14.39 5.93 14.32
C ALA A 16 -15.48 5.38 13.38
N ALA A 17 -15.07 4.56 12.40
CA ALA A 17 -15.99 3.92 11.46
C ALA A 17 -16.97 2.95 12.14
N LEU A 18 -16.53 2.24 13.18
CA LEU A 18 -17.39 1.35 13.96
C LEU A 18 -18.35 2.14 14.86
N SER A 19 -17.87 3.21 15.49
CA SER A 19 -18.67 4.09 16.35
C SER A 19 -19.81 4.73 15.56
N GLU A 20 -19.52 5.28 14.38
CA GLU A 20 -20.54 5.86 13.51
C GLU A 20 -21.59 4.82 13.13
N ARG A 21 -21.14 3.65 12.67
CA ARG A 21 -22.03 2.58 12.17
C ARG A 21 -22.91 1.96 13.25
N TRP A 22 -22.35 1.68 14.42
CA TRP A 22 -23.02 0.89 15.45
C TRP A 22 -23.64 1.74 16.56
N LEU A 23 -23.12 2.95 16.76
CA LEU A 23 -23.52 3.83 17.87
C LEU A 23 -24.13 5.15 17.38
N GLY A 24 -24.07 5.46 16.07
CA GLY A 24 -24.49 6.76 15.54
C GLY A 24 -23.69 7.92 16.15
N HIS A 25 -22.45 7.65 16.55
CA HIS A 25 -21.60 8.58 17.31
C HIS A 25 -20.30 8.85 16.56
N SER A 26 -20.10 10.10 16.16
CA SER A 26 -18.85 10.56 15.56
C SER A 26 -17.82 10.85 16.67
N THR A 27 -16.73 10.08 16.68
CA THR A 27 -15.64 10.23 17.66
C THR A 27 -14.77 11.43 17.36
N ILE A 28 -14.18 12.02 18.40
CA ILE A 28 -13.16 13.06 18.30
C ILE A 28 -11.96 12.51 17.50
N ALA A 29 -11.54 13.19 16.43
CA ALA A 29 -10.41 12.74 15.63
C ALA A 29 -9.08 13.27 16.19
N LEU A 30 -8.06 12.41 16.27
CA LEU A 30 -6.74 12.81 16.78
C LEU A 30 -6.18 14.04 16.06
N LYS A 31 -6.40 14.15 14.76
CA LYS A 31 -5.97 15.30 13.94
C LYS A 31 -6.54 16.64 14.40
N ASP A 32 -7.71 16.64 15.05
CA ASP A 32 -8.38 17.86 15.51
C ASP A 32 -7.72 18.37 16.81
N LEU A 33 -7.02 17.49 17.54
CA LEU A 33 -6.22 17.86 18.72
C LEU A 33 -4.75 18.08 18.38
N ALA A 34 -4.18 17.15 17.61
CA ALA A 34 -2.74 17.03 17.39
C ALA A 34 -2.28 17.67 16.07
N GLY A 35 -3.18 18.16 15.22
CA GLY A 35 -2.83 18.65 13.88
C GLY A 35 -2.49 17.52 12.89
N SER A 36 -1.86 17.86 11.77
CA SER A 36 -1.51 16.88 10.74
C SER A 36 -0.26 17.29 9.95
N GLY A 37 0.43 16.31 9.36
CA GLY A 37 1.63 16.54 8.57
C GLY A 37 2.71 17.26 9.39
N ARG A 38 3.25 18.36 8.85
CA ARG A 38 4.33 19.12 9.49
C ARG A 38 3.93 19.85 10.77
N SER A 39 2.63 20.14 10.96
CA SER A 39 2.13 20.78 12.18
C SER A 39 1.67 19.77 13.24
N PHE A 40 1.92 18.47 13.04
CA PHE A 40 1.56 17.46 14.02
C PHE A 40 2.37 17.64 15.31
N VAL A 41 1.67 17.68 16.44
CA VAL A 41 2.27 17.71 17.79
C VAL A 41 2.10 16.34 18.47
N GLY A 42 3.07 15.97 19.30
CA GLY A 42 2.99 14.75 20.10
C GLY A 42 1.83 14.79 21.09
N PHE A 43 1.30 13.63 21.48
CA PHE A 43 0.17 13.56 22.42
C PHE A 43 0.50 14.16 23.80
N ASP A 44 1.77 14.14 24.17
CA ASP A 44 2.36 14.78 25.36
C ASP A 44 2.29 16.31 25.36
N GLN A 45 2.06 16.93 24.19
CA GLN A 45 1.97 18.39 24.02
C GLN A 45 0.53 18.89 23.91
N ILE A 46 -0.45 17.99 23.97
CA ILE A 46 -1.87 18.33 23.92
C ILE A 46 -2.31 18.79 25.31
N ASP A 47 -3.13 19.84 25.34
CA ASP A 47 -3.76 20.31 26.58
C ASP A 47 -4.46 19.15 27.31
N ILE A 48 -4.22 19.06 28.63
CA ILE A 48 -4.67 17.94 29.45
C ILE A 48 -6.19 17.73 29.38
N ASP A 49 -6.98 18.79 29.28
CA ASP A 49 -8.44 18.69 29.24
C ASP A 49 -8.89 18.04 27.93
N LYS A 50 -8.27 18.44 26.82
CA LYS A 50 -8.56 17.87 25.49
C LYS A 50 -8.07 16.44 25.38
N ALA A 51 -6.86 16.16 25.85
CA ALA A 51 -6.29 14.82 25.89
C ALA A 51 -7.16 13.87 26.73
N THR A 52 -7.66 14.34 27.87
CA THR A 52 -8.55 13.60 28.75
C THR A 52 -9.88 13.29 28.07
N ALA A 53 -10.53 14.29 27.45
CA ALA A 53 -11.80 14.09 26.74
C ALA A 53 -11.65 13.05 25.62
N TYR A 54 -10.58 13.15 24.81
CA TYR A 54 -10.28 12.21 23.74
C TYR A 54 -10.04 10.78 24.26
N ALA A 55 -9.19 10.62 25.28
CA ALA A 55 -8.85 9.31 25.82
C ALA A 55 -10.06 8.64 26.52
N ALA A 56 -10.84 9.43 27.27
CA ALA A 56 -12.03 8.94 27.94
C ALA A 56 -13.11 8.51 26.94
N GLU A 57 -13.35 9.29 25.88
CA GLU A 57 -14.26 8.91 24.81
C GLU A 57 -13.82 7.60 24.15
N HIS A 58 -12.52 7.45 23.85
CA HIS A 58 -11.97 6.22 23.28
C HIS A 58 -12.25 4.98 24.14
N ALA A 59 -12.10 5.10 25.46
CA ALA A 59 -12.40 4.01 26.38
C ALA A 59 -13.90 3.69 26.45
N ASP A 60 -14.77 4.71 26.52
CA ASP A 60 -16.23 4.53 26.52
C ASP A 60 -16.72 3.87 25.22
N VAL A 61 -16.30 4.40 24.08
CA VAL A 61 -16.68 3.89 22.76
C VAL A 61 -16.21 2.46 22.57
N ALA A 62 -14.98 2.13 22.99
CA ALA A 62 -14.48 0.75 22.93
C ALA A 62 -15.37 -0.22 23.72
N LEU A 63 -15.80 0.17 24.93
CA LEU A 63 -16.70 -0.64 25.75
C LEU A 63 -18.09 -0.79 25.12
N ARG A 64 -18.67 0.32 24.62
CA ARG A 64 -19.98 0.31 23.94
C ARG A 64 -19.95 -0.57 22.70
N LEU A 65 -18.91 -0.47 21.88
CA LEU A 65 -18.70 -1.33 20.72
C LEU A 65 -18.54 -2.79 21.14
N TRP A 66 -17.79 -3.08 22.21
CA TRP A 66 -17.66 -4.44 22.72
C TRP A 66 -19.01 -5.03 23.13
N ARG A 67 -19.86 -4.27 23.84
CA ARG A 67 -21.20 -4.70 24.26
C ARG A 67 -22.11 -5.04 23.07
N VAL A 68 -22.00 -4.29 21.97
CA VAL A 68 -22.78 -4.54 20.75
C VAL A 68 -22.21 -5.72 19.95
N LEU A 69 -20.90 -5.80 19.78
CA LEU A 69 -20.27 -6.74 18.86
C LEU A 69 -20.01 -8.12 19.50
N LYS A 70 -19.72 -8.18 20.80
CA LYS A 70 -19.35 -9.44 21.47
C LYS A 70 -20.46 -10.51 21.39
N PRO A 71 -21.75 -10.20 21.64
CA PRO A 71 -22.83 -11.18 21.54
C PRO A 71 -23.00 -11.73 20.11
N ARG A 72 -22.73 -10.91 19.09
CA ARG A 72 -22.82 -11.32 17.68
C ARG A 72 -21.86 -12.45 17.33
N LEU A 73 -20.73 -12.60 18.04
CA LEU A 73 -19.81 -13.70 17.81
C LEU A 73 -20.46 -15.05 18.11
N ALA A 74 -21.23 -15.14 19.18
CA ALA A 74 -21.98 -16.35 19.54
C ALA A 74 -23.08 -16.61 18.51
N ALA A 75 -23.85 -15.57 18.17
CA ALA A 75 -24.94 -15.67 17.19
C ALA A 75 -24.46 -16.14 15.80
N LYS A 76 -23.23 -15.81 15.40
CA LYS A 76 -22.62 -16.24 14.14
C LYS A 76 -21.75 -17.52 14.26
N GLY A 77 -21.64 -18.13 15.44
CA GLY A 77 -20.79 -19.32 15.64
C GLY A 77 -19.27 -19.05 15.57
N LEU A 78 -18.83 -17.80 15.72
CA LEU A 78 -17.45 -17.34 15.50
C LEU A 78 -16.63 -17.20 16.79
N VAL A 79 -17.17 -17.62 17.93
CA VAL A 79 -16.49 -17.52 19.23
C VAL A 79 -15.13 -18.24 19.22
N SER A 80 -15.08 -19.44 18.65
CA SER A 80 -13.85 -20.24 18.58
C SER A 80 -12.74 -19.53 17.81
N VAL A 81 -13.06 -18.99 16.63
CA VAL A 81 -12.11 -18.23 15.80
C VAL A 81 -11.59 -17.01 16.56
N TYR A 82 -12.48 -16.24 17.19
CA TYR A 82 -12.06 -15.07 17.95
C TYR A 82 -11.19 -15.41 19.16
N GLU A 83 -11.61 -16.36 20.01
CA GLU A 83 -10.93 -16.63 21.29
C GLU A 83 -9.69 -17.50 21.14
N ARG A 84 -9.63 -18.39 20.14
CA ARG A 84 -8.54 -19.38 20.01
C ARG A 84 -7.52 -19.03 18.93
N LEU A 85 -7.88 -18.20 17.95
CA LEU A 85 -6.98 -17.81 16.87
C LEU A 85 -6.61 -16.33 16.98
N GLU A 86 -7.59 -15.45 16.88
CA GLU A 86 -7.35 -14.00 16.71
C GLU A 86 -6.85 -13.32 17.99
N ARG A 87 -7.54 -13.54 19.12
CA ARG A 87 -7.17 -12.90 20.39
C ARG A 87 -5.79 -13.34 20.90
N PRO A 88 -5.40 -14.64 20.84
CA PRO A 88 -4.06 -15.07 21.24
C PRO A 88 -2.94 -14.58 20.31
N LEU A 89 -3.26 -14.18 19.08
CA LEU A 89 -2.27 -13.70 18.10
C LEU A 89 -1.73 -12.30 18.44
N VAL A 90 -2.52 -11.46 19.12
CA VAL A 90 -2.14 -10.09 19.52
C VAL A 90 -0.77 -10.04 20.23
N PRO A 91 -0.53 -10.77 21.34
CA PRO A 91 0.77 -10.75 21.99
C PRO A 91 1.89 -11.41 21.16
N VAL A 92 1.58 -12.29 20.21
CA VAL A 92 2.58 -12.87 19.30
C VAL A 92 3.08 -11.81 18.33
N LEU A 93 2.16 -11.09 17.68
CA LEU A 93 2.50 -9.99 16.77
C LEU A 93 3.27 -8.88 17.48
N ALA A 94 2.83 -8.47 18.67
CA ALA A 94 3.52 -7.47 19.46
C ALA A 94 4.98 -7.86 19.74
N ARG A 95 5.25 -9.14 20.07
CA ARG A 95 6.63 -9.63 20.25
C ARG A 95 7.43 -9.65 18.96
N MET A 96 6.83 -10.05 17.84
CA MET A 96 7.50 -10.06 16.54
C MET A 96 7.88 -8.63 16.11
N GLU A 97 6.98 -7.67 16.28
CA GLU A 97 7.19 -6.26 15.97
C GLU A 97 8.28 -5.65 16.86
N GLN A 98 8.22 -5.88 18.18
CA GLN A 98 9.24 -5.41 19.13
C GLN A 98 10.62 -6.02 18.89
N ARG A 99 10.67 -7.29 18.45
CA ARG A 99 11.94 -7.96 18.13
C ARG A 99 12.63 -7.34 16.93
N GLY A 100 11.84 -6.92 15.94
CA GLY A 100 12.32 -6.39 14.68
C GLY A 100 13.08 -7.41 13.83
N ILE A 101 13.57 -6.94 12.68
CA ILE A 101 14.42 -7.71 11.75
C ILE A 101 15.70 -6.90 11.54
N SER A 102 16.85 -7.55 11.74
CA SER A 102 18.15 -6.91 11.49
C SER A 102 18.42 -6.82 9.99
N VAL A 103 18.88 -5.65 9.55
CA VAL A 103 19.15 -5.36 8.14
C VAL A 103 20.55 -4.79 8.00
N ASP A 104 21.34 -5.34 7.08
CA ASP A 104 22.66 -4.82 6.75
C ASP A 104 22.55 -3.65 5.76
N ARG A 105 22.82 -2.43 6.26
CA ARG A 105 22.75 -1.21 5.47
C ARG A 105 23.82 -1.14 4.37
N GLN A 106 24.99 -1.75 4.59
CA GLN A 106 26.06 -1.73 3.59
C GLN A 106 25.70 -2.61 2.41
N ILE A 107 25.10 -3.78 2.66
CA ILE A 107 24.60 -4.66 1.59
C ILE A 107 23.49 -3.95 0.80
N LEU A 108 22.51 -3.34 1.47
CA LEU A 108 21.45 -2.59 0.77
C LEU A 108 21.98 -1.42 -0.06
N SER A 109 22.97 -0.69 0.46
CA SER A 109 23.59 0.42 -0.27
C SER A 109 24.33 -0.06 -1.52
N ARG A 110 25.08 -1.16 -1.43
CA ARG A 110 25.76 -1.77 -2.60
C ARG A 110 24.73 -2.24 -3.62
N LEU A 111 23.69 -2.96 -3.18
CA LEU A 111 22.63 -3.45 -4.05
C LEU A 111 21.89 -2.28 -4.75
N SER A 112 21.59 -1.19 -4.03
CA SER A 112 20.97 0.01 -4.63
C SER A 112 21.86 0.60 -5.72
N GLY A 113 23.19 0.58 -5.54
CA GLY A 113 24.17 0.98 -6.54
C GLY A 113 24.18 0.06 -7.77
N GLU A 114 24.21 -1.25 -7.57
CA GLU A 114 24.17 -2.25 -8.65
C GLU A 114 22.88 -2.15 -9.47
N LEU A 115 21.74 -2.04 -8.79
CA LEU A 115 20.43 -1.85 -9.44
C LEU A 115 20.37 -0.54 -10.21
N ALA A 116 20.95 0.55 -9.68
CA ALA A 116 21.01 1.83 -10.37
C ALA A 116 21.85 1.76 -11.66
N GLN A 117 23.02 1.11 -11.59
CA GLN A 117 23.88 0.90 -12.76
C GLN A 117 23.22 -0.02 -13.79
N GLY A 118 22.52 -1.08 -13.35
CA GLY A 118 21.73 -1.94 -14.23
C GLY A 118 20.60 -1.19 -14.93
N ALA A 119 19.84 -0.38 -14.18
CA ALA A 119 18.77 0.44 -14.74
C ALA A 119 19.30 1.48 -15.73
N ALA A 120 20.42 2.15 -15.44
CA ALA A 120 21.04 3.11 -16.35
C ALA A 120 21.50 2.46 -17.67
N ARG A 121 22.10 1.26 -17.61
CA ARG A 121 22.47 0.51 -18.81
C ARG A 121 21.26 0.16 -19.68
N LEU A 122 20.20 -0.36 -19.06
CA LEU A 122 18.95 -0.67 -19.79
C LEU A 122 18.30 0.58 -20.37
N GLU A 123 18.37 1.70 -19.65
CA GLU A 123 17.86 2.99 -20.11
C GLU A 123 18.61 3.46 -21.36
N ASP A 124 19.94 3.38 -21.39
CA ASP A 124 20.74 3.70 -22.58
C ASP A 124 20.43 2.75 -23.75
N GLU A 125 20.28 1.46 -23.50
CA GLU A 125 19.89 0.48 -24.53
C GLU A 125 18.50 0.75 -25.08
N ILE A 126 17.54 1.14 -24.23
CA ILE A 126 16.19 1.55 -24.65
C ILE A 126 16.28 2.80 -25.53
N TYR A 127 17.08 3.80 -25.15
CA TYR A 127 17.26 5.01 -25.97
C TYR A 127 17.88 4.71 -27.33
N GLN A 128 18.80 3.75 -27.41
CA GLN A 128 19.36 3.32 -28.69
C GLN A 128 18.33 2.63 -29.58
N LEU A 129 17.49 1.75 -29.02
CA LEU A 129 16.42 1.08 -29.78
C LEU A 129 15.33 2.05 -30.26
N VAL A 130 15.01 3.06 -29.45
CA VAL A 130 13.97 4.05 -29.76
C VAL A 130 14.50 5.16 -30.68
N GLY A 131 15.78 5.51 -30.57
CA GLY A 131 16.43 6.58 -31.34
C GLY A 131 16.25 7.98 -30.75
N GLU A 132 15.61 8.12 -29.60
CA GLU A 132 15.45 9.38 -28.87
C GLU A 132 15.42 9.15 -27.36
N ARG A 133 15.69 10.21 -26.58
CA ARG A 133 15.53 10.16 -25.12
C ARG A 133 14.08 10.40 -24.74
N ILE A 134 13.54 9.46 -23.97
CA ILE A 134 12.16 9.49 -23.48
C ILE A 134 12.13 9.29 -21.97
N ASN A 135 11.03 9.66 -21.34
CA ASN A 135 10.76 9.24 -19.98
C ASN A 135 10.20 7.80 -20.00
N ILE A 136 11.06 6.81 -19.74
CA ILE A 136 10.69 5.38 -19.68
C ILE A 136 9.66 5.12 -18.56
N GLY A 137 9.65 5.95 -17.51
CA GLY A 137 8.64 5.90 -16.46
C GLY A 137 7.25 6.40 -16.88
N SER A 138 7.11 7.03 -18.06
CA SER A 138 5.83 7.54 -18.57
C SER A 138 5.09 6.49 -19.40
N PRO A 139 3.95 5.95 -18.92
CA PRO A 139 3.15 5.00 -19.69
C PRO A 139 2.69 5.56 -21.04
N LYS A 140 2.44 6.88 -21.10
CA LYS A 140 2.01 7.58 -22.30
C LYS A 140 3.10 7.58 -23.38
N GLN A 141 4.31 8.03 -23.04
CA GLN A 141 5.40 8.09 -24.02
C GLN A 141 5.79 6.71 -24.53
N LEU A 142 5.88 5.72 -23.64
CA LEU A 142 6.11 4.33 -24.04
C LEU A 142 5.02 3.79 -24.96
N GLY A 143 3.74 4.07 -24.63
CA GLY A 143 2.62 3.62 -25.45
C GLY A 143 2.61 4.24 -26.85
N ASP A 144 2.91 5.54 -26.95
CA ASP A 144 3.01 6.26 -28.22
C ASP A 144 4.15 5.69 -29.11
N ILE A 145 5.24 5.23 -28.50
CA ILE A 145 6.37 4.64 -29.24
C ILE A 145 6.04 3.20 -29.68
N LEU A 146 5.61 2.35 -28.75
CA LEU A 146 5.36 0.93 -29.01
C LEU A 146 4.22 0.73 -30.00
N PHE A 147 3.10 1.43 -29.81
CA PHE A 147 1.88 1.21 -30.59
C PHE A 147 1.67 2.28 -31.67
N GLY A 148 2.09 3.52 -31.40
CA GLY A 148 1.96 4.61 -32.36
C GLY A 148 3.05 4.58 -33.45
N ARG A 149 4.33 4.56 -33.06
CA ARG A 149 5.46 4.60 -34.00
C ARG A 149 5.88 3.23 -34.53
N MET A 150 6.02 2.24 -33.64
CA MET A 150 6.48 0.88 -34.02
C MET A 150 5.34 -0.03 -34.47
N GLY A 151 4.08 0.34 -34.20
CA GLY A 151 2.91 -0.39 -34.68
C GLY A 151 2.77 -1.80 -34.10
N LEU A 152 3.29 -2.05 -32.90
CA LEU A 152 3.20 -3.37 -32.27
C LEU A 152 1.73 -3.78 -32.04
N PRO A 153 1.41 -5.09 -32.11
CA PRO A 153 0.06 -5.58 -31.86
C PRO A 153 -0.34 -5.46 -30.38
N GLY A 154 -1.63 -5.55 -30.07
CA GLY A 154 -2.13 -5.64 -28.69
C GLY A 154 -2.31 -4.30 -27.94
N GLY A 155 -2.01 -3.16 -28.57
CA GLY A 155 -2.29 -1.85 -28.00
C GLY A 155 -3.78 -1.61 -27.78
N SER A 156 -4.19 -1.34 -26.54
CA SER A 156 -5.54 -0.87 -26.21
C SER A 156 -5.48 0.53 -25.65
N LYS A 157 -6.48 1.38 -25.96
CA LYS A 157 -6.56 2.72 -25.39
C LYS A 157 -7.40 2.72 -24.12
N THR A 158 -6.93 3.42 -23.09
CA THR A 158 -7.70 3.69 -21.88
C THR A 158 -8.86 4.64 -22.19
N LYS A 159 -9.78 4.83 -21.23
CA LYS A 159 -10.90 5.78 -21.36
C LYS A 159 -10.45 7.22 -21.66
N THR A 160 -9.20 7.57 -21.36
CA THR A 160 -8.61 8.88 -21.63
C THR A 160 -7.87 8.95 -22.97
N GLY A 161 -7.93 7.90 -23.79
CA GLY A 161 -7.35 7.84 -25.13
C GLY A 161 -5.86 7.50 -25.18
N GLN A 162 -5.21 7.26 -24.03
CA GLN A 162 -3.79 6.87 -23.95
C GLN A 162 -3.63 5.37 -24.18
N TRP A 163 -2.55 4.96 -24.83
CA TRP A 163 -2.21 3.54 -24.95
C TRP A 163 -1.91 2.91 -23.58
N SER A 164 -2.48 1.73 -23.34
CA SER A 164 -2.20 0.91 -22.16
C SER A 164 -0.84 0.24 -22.31
N THR A 165 0.03 0.39 -21.31
CA THR A 165 1.32 -0.31 -21.21
C THR A 165 1.36 -1.13 -19.92
N SER A 166 0.35 -1.98 -19.74
CA SER A 166 0.28 -2.90 -18.59
C SER A 166 1.48 -3.84 -18.57
N ALA A 167 1.84 -4.34 -17.38
CA ALA A 167 2.94 -5.30 -17.24
C ALA A 167 2.70 -6.54 -18.10
N GLN A 168 1.49 -7.12 -18.03
CA GLN A 168 1.12 -8.30 -18.82
C GLN A 168 1.33 -8.09 -20.32
N LEU A 169 0.87 -6.97 -20.89
CA LEU A 169 1.00 -6.71 -22.32
C LEU A 169 2.47 -6.60 -22.76
N LEU A 170 3.32 -5.97 -21.93
CA LEU A 170 4.75 -5.87 -22.24
C LEU A 170 5.46 -7.22 -22.10
N GLU A 171 5.04 -8.07 -21.16
CA GLU A 171 5.54 -9.43 -21.00
C GLU A 171 5.14 -10.32 -22.18
N ASP A 172 3.89 -10.23 -22.64
CA ASP A 172 3.39 -10.97 -23.81
C ASP A 172 4.20 -10.58 -25.07
N LEU A 173 4.39 -9.28 -25.32
CA LEU A 173 5.20 -8.78 -26.43
C LEU A 173 6.68 -9.19 -26.31
N ALA A 174 7.22 -9.24 -25.08
CA ALA A 174 8.58 -9.72 -24.85
C ALA A 174 8.71 -11.23 -25.16
N ALA A 175 7.69 -12.03 -24.84
CA ALA A 175 7.63 -13.46 -25.15
C ALA A 175 7.48 -13.73 -26.65
N GLU A 176 6.81 -12.83 -27.38
CA GLU A 176 6.74 -12.82 -28.85
C GLU A 176 8.09 -12.44 -29.51
N GLY A 177 9.08 -12.02 -28.72
CA GLY A 177 10.44 -11.74 -29.19
C GLY A 177 10.74 -10.25 -29.44
N HIS A 178 9.86 -9.33 -29.04
CA HIS A 178 10.11 -7.90 -29.18
C HIS A 178 11.14 -7.41 -28.14
N GLU A 179 12.31 -6.97 -28.63
CA GLU A 179 13.42 -6.56 -27.76
C GLU A 179 13.11 -5.34 -26.89
N LEU A 180 12.44 -4.32 -27.44
CA LEU A 180 12.14 -3.10 -26.70
C LEU A 180 11.19 -3.35 -25.50
N PRO A 181 10.04 -4.03 -25.66
CA PRO A 181 9.21 -4.48 -24.54
C PRO A 181 9.99 -5.26 -23.47
N ARG A 182 10.85 -6.19 -23.88
CA ARG A 182 11.68 -6.96 -22.95
C ARG A 182 12.57 -6.06 -22.09
N LYS A 183 13.32 -5.13 -22.71
CA LYS A 183 14.17 -4.20 -21.96
C LYS A 183 13.38 -3.28 -21.04
N ILE A 184 12.18 -2.84 -21.45
CA ILE A 184 11.30 -2.02 -20.60
C ILE A 184 10.84 -2.80 -19.37
N VAL A 185 10.48 -4.08 -19.52
CA VAL A 185 10.11 -4.95 -18.39
C VAL A 185 11.26 -5.08 -17.41
N ASP A 186 12.46 -5.41 -17.91
CA ASP A 186 13.67 -5.54 -17.09
C ASP A 186 13.99 -4.22 -16.35
N TRP A 187 13.90 -3.08 -17.04
CA TRP A 187 14.13 -1.76 -16.46
C TRP A 187 13.12 -1.43 -15.34
N ARG A 188 11.83 -1.75 -15.55
CA ARG A 188 10.78 -1.56 -14.54
C ARG A 188 11.02 -2.43 -13.32
N GLN A 189 11.47 -3.67 -13.51
CA GLN A 189 11.82 -4.57 -12.41
C GLN A 189 12.96 -4.00 -11.56
N LEU A 190 14.08 -3.60 -12.19
CA LEU A 190 15.22 -3.02 -11.46
C LEU A 190 14.84 -1.74 -10.72
N THR A 191 14.11 -0.85 -11.39
CA THR A 191 13.69 0.44 -10.81
C THR A 191 12.73 0.24 -9.64
N LYS A 192 11.82 -0.74 -9.73
CA LYS A 192 10.89 -1.09 -8.65
C LYS A 192 11.62 -1.73 -7.46
N LEU A 193 12.54 -2.66 -7.71
CA LEU A 193 13.35 -3.27 -6.67
C LEU A 193 14.12 -2.20 -5.91
N LYS A 194 14.73 -1.26 -6.64
CA LYS A 194 15.46 -0.15 -6.06
C LYS A 194 14.55 0.74 -5.21
N SER A 195 13.49 1.30 -5.78
CA SER A 195 12.64 2.26 -5.08
C SER A 195 11.87 1.69 -3.89
N THR A 196 11.61 0.39 -3.88
CA THR A 196 10.79 -0.27 -2.84
C THR A 196 11.66 -0.90 -1.75
N TYR A 197 12.82 -1.48 -2.09
CA TYR A 197 13.57 -2.34 -1.18
C TYR A 197 15.01 -1.90 -0.89
N THR A 198 15.60 -0.96 -1.65
CA THR A 198 17.02 -0.58 -1.49
C THR A 198 17.28 0.93 -1.56
#